data_AF-A0A962GCU3-F1
#
_entry.id   AF-A0A962GCU3-F1
#
_cell.length_a   1.000
_cell.length_b   1.000
_cell.length_c   1.000
_cell.angle_alpha   90.00
_cell.angle_beta   90.00
_cell.angle_gamma   90.00
#
_symmetry.space_group_name_H-M   'P 1'
#
loop_
_entity.id
_entity.type
_entity.pdbx_description
1 polymer ?
#
loop_
_entity_poly.entity_id
_entity_poly.type
_entity_poly.pdbx_seq_one_letter_code
_entity_poly.pdbx_strand_id
1 'polypeptide(L)'
;MAKRPSLTPARSGPLRRAWDAFFGITLGRLLRWAFYLAIVAALLAGAGFAIFVLVPVSTIPAHEKVDAYAYLDQGWGTTADSPDRQTYYYTAQGTSMPQGALTTPLRYNWFVNLEMPLDAKRFAEPEHMQRYRFIVDPQPTVANPDRLPVGFTRHFDAALGQYVLDITCAACHTGEIHASKNGVTTAIRIDGGQAMHEFTNMQRGAFGPTLVASMLSTWANPWKFDRFAKKVIGPRYPEGKSDLHAELWDTIKAFATQGQNSPLRHLYPVVEGFGRTDALGRIANTVFGDHLTATNYQDATAPVSYPYVWNIWKFDWVQYNGSVKQPLARNIGEALGVGAVIRLTDTYGNPVPEEQRYVSSVDIPNLDRIEHTLQKLTPPRWPEDLLGPVDGELAARGKQLFESHCQGCHGPHPADAARQRASAPGKPWPGTEWKIEVIPIEHIG
;
A
#
# COMPACT_ATOMS: atom_id res chain seq x y z
N MET A 1 -70.33 -41.83 -58.66
CA MET A 1 -69.20 -42.29 -57.83
C MET A 1 -67.94 -41.58 -58.28
N ALA A 2 -67.39 -40.68 -57.45
CA ALA A 2 -65.96 -40.34 -57.36
C ALA A 2 -65.79 -39.27 -56.26
N LYS A 3 -65.33 -39.67 -55.08
CA LYS A 3 -65.04 -38.78 -53.94
C LYS A 3 -63.77 -37.98 -54.24
N ARG A 4 -63.81 -36.65 -54.08
CA ARG A 4 -62.61 -35.81 -53.97
C ARG A 4 -61.93 -36.09 -52.61
N PRO A 5 -60.61 -36.32 -52.53
CA PRO A 5 -59.93 -36.44 -51.25
C PRO A 5 -59.67 -35.05 -50.67
N SER A 6 -60.03 -34.88 -49.39
CA SER A 6 -59.65 -33.74 -48.57
C SER A 6 -58.16 -33.81 -48.22
N LEU A 7 -57.39 -32.82 -48.68
CA LEU A 7 -56.01 -32.61 -48.24
C LEU A 7 -56.01 -32.00 -46.82
N THR A 8 -55.73 -32.82 -45.81
CA THR A 8 -55.33 -32.34 -44.48
C THR A 8 -53.95 -31.67 -44.56
N PRO A 9 -53.73 -30.51 -43.91
CA PRO A 9 -52.41 -29.88 -43.91
C PRO A 9 -51.45 -30.70 -43.04
N ALA A 10 -50.28 -31.00 -43.59
CA ALA A 10 -49.22 -31.73 -42.90
C ALA A 10 -48.81 -30.97 -41.62
N ARG A 11 -48.92 -31.62 -40.46
CA ARG A 11 -48.38 -31.12 -39.19
C ARG A 11 -46.86 -30.95 -39.34
N SER A 12 -46.39 -29.71 -39.25
CA SER A 12 -44.97 -29.39 -39.20
C SER A 12 -44.29 -30.13 -38.04
N GLY A 13 -43.21 -30.86 -38.36
CA GLY A 13 -42.43 -31.63 -37.40
C GLY A 13 -41.71 -30.71 -36.38
N PRO A 14 -41.37 -31.24 -35.19
CA PRO A 14 -40.82 -30.46 -34.07
C PRO A 14 -39.54 -29.69 -34.41
N LEU A 15 -38.69 -30.23 -35.30
CA LEU A 15 -37.48 -29.57 -35.79
C LEU A 15 -37.77 -28.30 -36.61
N ARG A 16 -38.84 -28.29 -37.41
CA ARG A 16 -39.22 -27.12 -38.22
C ARG A 16 -39.83 -26.02 -37.35
N ARG A 17 -40.55 -26.39 -36.28
CA ARG A 17 -41.07 -25.43 -35.29
C ARG A 17 -39.96 -24.78 -34.45
N ALA A 18 -38.92 -25.54 -34.10
CA ALA A 18 -37.75 -24.97 -33.43
C ALA A 18 -36.98 -24.02 -34.37
N TRP A 19 -36.89 -24.36 -35.66
CA TRP A 19 -36.27 -23.53 -36.69
C TRP A 19 -37.05 -22.22 -36.93
N ASP A 20 -38.38 -22.29 -37.06
CA ASP A 20 -39.26 -21.12 -37.20
C ASP A 20 -39.34 -20.29 -35.91
N ALA A 21 -39.18 -20.90 -34.72
CA ALA A 21 -39.10 -20.18 -33.45
C ALA A 21 -37.78 -19.42 -33.27
N PHE A 22 -36.69 -19.90 -33.87
CA PHE A 22 -35.38 -19.25 -33.83
C PHE A 22 -35.26 -18.10 -34.83
N PHE A 23 -35.85 -18.22 -36.03
CA PHE A 23 -35.88 -17.14 -37.04
C PHE A 23 -37.13 -16.24 -36.96
N GLY A 24 -38.15 -16.63 -36.17
CA GLY A 24 -39.36 -15.84 -35.91
C GLY A 24 -39.24 -14.85 -34.74
N ILE A 25 -38.03 -14.64 -34.21
CA ILE A 25 -37.79 -13.64 -33.18
C ILE A 25 -37.86 -12.26 -33.85
N THR A 26 -38.97 -11.58 -33.66
CA THR A 26 -39.15 -10.22 -34.18
C THR A 26 -38.14 -9.27 -33.52
N LEU A 27 -37.71 -8.24 -34.25
CA LEU A 27 -36.83 -7.18 -33.71
C LEU A 27 -37.38 -6.62 -32.40
N GLY A 28 -38.71 -6.49 -32.28
CA GLY A 28 -39.37 -6.05 -31.04
C GLY A 28 -39.22 -7.02 -29.85
N ARG A 29 -39.16 -8.34 -30.09
CA ARG A 29 -38.91 -9.33 -29.04
C ARG A 29 -37.44 -9.34 -28.61
N LEU A 30 -36.51 -9.18 -29.56
CA LEU A 30 -35.08 -8.99 -29.27
C LEU A 30 -34.84 -7.71 -28.47
N LEU A 31 -35.45 -6.59 -28.86
CA LEU A 31 -35.32 -5.32 -28.14
C LEU A 31 -35.91 -5.41 -26.72
N ARG A 32 -37.03 -6.11 -26.53
CA ARG A 32 -37.59 -6.35 -25.19
C ARG A 32 -36.65 -7.21 -24.34
N TRP A 33 -36.09 -8.28 -24.88
CA TRP A 33 -35.11 -9.11 -24.16
C TRP A 33 -33.84 -8.33 -23.83
N ALA A 34 -33.31 -7.55 -24.77
CA ALA A 34 -32.17 -6.67 -24.54
C ALA A 34 -32.49 -5.63 -23.45
N PHE A 35 -33.69 -5.06 -23.44
CA PHE A 35 -34.13 -4.14 -22.39
C PHE A 35 -34.25 -4.81 -21.02
N TYR A 36 -34.85 -6.01 -20.94
CA TYR A 36 -34.90 -6.76 -19.68
C TYR A 36 -33.49 -7.17 -19.20
N LEU A 37 -32.62 -7.61 -20.11
CA LEU A 37 -31.22 -7.90 -19.80
C LEU A 37 -30.48 -6.67 -19.30
N ALA A 38 -30.71 -5.50 -19.93
CA ALA A 38 -30.12 -4.24 -19.49
C ALA A 38 -30.61 -3.83 -18.09
N ILE A 39 -31.91 -3.99 -17.80
CA ILE A 39 -32.45 -3.75 -16.45
C ILE A 39 -31.84 -4.71 -15.43
N VAL A 40 -31.80 -6.01 -15.73
CA VAL A 40 -31.22 -7.01 -14.83
C VAL A 40 -29.73 -6.72 -14.60
N ALA A 41 -28.98 -6.40 -15.65
CA ALA A 41 -27.57 -6.00 -15.53
C ALA A 41 -27.41 -4.72 -14.69
N ALA A 42 -28.27 -3.71 -14.88
CA ALA A 42 -28.25 -2.49 -14.09
C ALA A 42 -28.60 -2.74 -12.61
N LEU A 43 -29.57 -3.62 -12.33
CA LEU A 43 -29.92 -4.02 -10.96
C LEU A 43 -28.79 -4.82 -10.30
N LEU A 44 -28.16 -5.76 -11.03
CA LEU A 44 -27.02 -6.51 -10.53
C LEU A 44 -25.79 -5.62 -10.31
N ALA A 45 -25.54 -4.67 -11.21
CA ALA A 45 -24.50 -3.67 -11.04
C ALA A 45 -24.77 -2.75 -9.84
N GLY A 46 -26.02 -2.31 -9.67
CA GLY A 46 -26.45 -1.51 -8.51
C GLY A 46 -26.33 -2.28 -7.20
N ALA A 47 -26.75 -3.55 -7.17
CA ALA A 47 -26.61 -4.42 -6.00
C ALA A 47 -25.13 -4.73 -5.70
N GLY A 48 -24.32 -5.02 -6.72
CA GLY A 48 -22.88 -5.18 -6.59
C GLY A 48 -22.23 -3.92 -6.04
N PHE A 49 -22.55 -2.75 -6.59
CA PHE A 49 -22.06 -1.48 -6.07
C PHE A 49 -22.49 -1.24 -4.61
N ALA A 50 -23.74 -1.56 -4.26
CA ALA A 50 -24.19 -1.43 -2.87
C ALA A 50 -23.42 -2.36 -1.91
N ILE A 51 -23.25 -3.64 -2.28
CA ILE A 51 -22.60 -4.66 -1.43
C ILE A 51 -21.09 -4.43 -1.32
N PHE A 52 -20.44 -4.01 -2.41
CA PHE A 52 -18.99 -3.89 -2.48
C PHE A 52 -18.46 -2.47 -2.24
N VAL A 53 -19.33 -1.44 -2.29
CA VAL A 53 -18.94 -0.03 -2.10
C VAL A 53 -19.75 0.66 -1.01
N LEU A 54 -21.09 0.62 -1.02
CA LEU A 54 -21.91 1.33 -0.02
C LEU A 54 -21.77 0.74 1.39
N VAL A 55 -21.96 -0.57 1.53
CA VAL A 55 -21.89 -1.25 2.83
C VAL A 55 -20.49 -1.10 3.45
N PRO A 56 -19.39 -1.32 2.73
CA PRO A 56 -18.07 -1.23 3.34
C PRO A 56 -17.61 0.20 3.65
N VAL A 57 -18.07 1.21 2.91
CA VAL A 57 -17.78 2.61 3.27
C VAL A 57 -18.37 2.99 4.64
N SER A 58 -19.48 2.35 5.02
CA SER A 58 -20.08 2.52 6.35
C SER A 58 -19.31 1.83 7.47
N THR A 59 -18.43 0.87 7.15
CA THR A 59 -17.58 0.16 8.13
C THR A 59 -16.23 0.85 8.35
N ILE A 60 -15.87 1.83 7.53
CA ILE A 60 -14.66 2.63 7.73
C ILE A 60 -14.84 3.46 9.01
N PRO A 61 -13.90 3.39 9.99
CA PRO A 61 -13.95 4.18 11.21
C PRO A 61 -14.26 5.66 10.98
N ALA A 62 -14.94 6.28 11.95
CA ALA A 62 -15.15 7.71 11.93
C ALA A 62 -13.80 8.43 12.00
N HIS A 63 -13.72 9.60 11.35
CA HIS A 63 -12.55 10.47 11.46
C HIS A 63 -12.40 10.93 12.92
N GLU A 64 -11.20 10.73 13.46
CA GLU A 64 -10.85 11.17 14.80
C GLU A 64 -10.35 12.61 14.74
N LYS A 65 -11.05 13.52 15.42
CA LYS A 65 -10.67 14.92 15.42
C LYS A 65 -9.41 15.12 16.25
N VAL A 66 -8.40 15.72 15.63
CA VAL A 66 -7.17 16.19 16.27
C VAL A 66 -7.22 17.71 16.39
N ASP A 67 -6.95 18.24 17.58
CA ASP A 67 -6.99 19.68 17.86
C ASP A 67 -5.59 20.32 17.78
N ALA A 68 -4.54 19.55 18.10
CA ALA A 68 -3.15 20.03 18.11
C ALA A 68 -2.18 18.94 17.64
N TYR A 69 -0.99 19.36 17.20
CA TYR A 69 0.08 18.46 16.77
C TYR A 69 1.34 18.76 17.57
N ALA A 70 2.03 17.71 18.02
CA ALA A 70 3.31 17.81 18.69
C ALA A 70 4.34 16.93 17.97
N TYR A 71 5.49 17.49 17.62
CA TYR A 71 6.60 16.75 17.03
C TYR A 71 7.71 16.62 18.07
N LEU A 72 8.03 15.39 18.46
CA LEU A 72 9.09 15.14 19.42
C LEU A 72 10.45 15.42 18.79
N ASP A 73 11.36 16.01 19.56
CA ASP A 73 12.74 16.15 19.11
C ASP A 73 13.48 14.82 19.26
N GLN A 74 13.45 14.04 18.18
CA GLN A 74 14.20 12.80 18.05
C GLN A 74 15.57 13.02 17.38
N GLY A 75 16.11 14.24 17.46
CA GLY A 75 17.33 14.66 16.74
C GLY A 75 17.04 15.31 15.38
N TRP A 76 15.75 15.44 15.02
CA TRP A 76 15.28 16.08 13.79
C TRP A 76 14.54 17.41 14.07
N GLY A 77 14.55 17.91 15.30
CA GLY A 77 13.84 19.12 15.69
C GLY A 77 12.33 18.93 15.87
N THR A 78 11.66 20.00 16.29
CA THR A 78 10.28 19.98 16.83
C THR A 78 9.20 20.49 15.87
N THR A 79 9.50 20.62 14.57
CA THR A 79 8.55 21.14 13.56
C THR A 79 8.30 20.14 12.44
N ALA A 80 7.09 20.16 11.88
CA ALA A 80 6.70 19.28 10.77
C ALA A 80 7.64 19.40 9.57
N ASP A 81 8.08 20.62 9.26
CA ASP A 81 8.86 21.00 8.09
C ASP A 81 10.37 20.86 8.27
N SER A 82 10.83 20.25 9.37
CA SER A 82 12.27 20.09 9.58
C SER A 82 12.94 19.28 8.45
N PRO A 83 14.16 19.64 8.01
CA PRO A 83 14.75 19.05 6.81
C PRO A 83 14.94 17.53 6.87
N ASP A 84 15.38 17.00 8.00
CA ASP A 84 15.57 15.55 8.17
C ASP A 84 14.23 14.80 8.19
N ARG A 85 13.20 15.35 8.83
CA ARG A 85 11.85 14.76 8.83
C ARG A 85 11.24 14.75 7.44
N GLN A 86 11.29 15.88 6.72
CA GLN A 86 10.81 15.96 5.34
C GLN A 86 11.61 15.05 4.40
N THR A 87 12.92 14.91 4.62
CA THR A 87 13.75 13.95 3.88
C THR A 87 13.27 12.52 4.12
N TYR A 88 13.05 12.11 5.37
CA TYR A 88 12.57 10.77 5.68
C TYR A 88 11.16 10.50 5.14
N TYR A 89 10.24 11.46 5.32
CA TYR A 89 8.83 11.29 4.96
C TYR A 89 8.56 11.24 3.46
N TYR A 90 9.33 12.01 2.67
CA TYR A 90 8.97 12.31 1.29
C TYR A 90 10.08 12.05 0.26
N THR A 91 11.12 11.29 0.63
CA THR A 91 12.09 10.76 -0.33
C THR A 91 11.59 9.43 -0.91
N ALA A 92 11.42 9.39 -2.23
CA ALA A 92 10.95 8.21 -2.97
C ALA A 92 11.99 7.10 -3.02
N GLN A 93 11.55 5.84 -3.05
CA GLN A 93 12.46 4.68 -3.11
C GLN A 93 12.34 3.85 -4.40
N GLY A 94 11.54 4.33 -5.36
CA GLY A 94 11.36 3.70 -6.67
C GLY A 94 10.25 2.66 -6.70
N THR A 95 9.27 2.74 -5.80
CA THR A 95 8.15 1.79 -5.72
C THR A 95 6.99 2.23 -6.58
N SER A 96 6.23 1.26 -7.09
CA SER A 96 4.99 1.51 -7.84
C SER A 96 3.80 0.74 -7.26
N MET A 97 2.60 1.29 -7.48
CA MET A 97 1.34 0.65 -7.11
C MET A 97 0.48 0.37 -8.36
N PRO A 98 -0.18 -0.80 -8.51
CA PRO A 98 -0.14 -1.94 -7.60
C PRO A 98 1.28 -2.51 -7.51
N GLN A 99 1.60 -3.18 -6.40
CA GLN A 99 2.97 -3.61 -6.08
C GLN A 99 3.63 -4.30 -7.28
N GLY A 100 4.80 -3.80 -7.71
CA GLY A 100 5.57 -4.38 -8.81
C GLY A 100 5.01 -4.10 -10.21
N ALA A 101 4.12 -3.12 -10.37
CA ALA A 101 3.58 -2.77 -11.69
C ALA A 101 4.66 -2.13 -12.58
N LEU A 102 5.04 -2.84 -13.64
CA LEU A 102 6.02 -2.41 -14.64
C LEU A 102 5.48 -1.44 -15.70
N THR A 103 4.22 -1.60 -16.11
CA THR A 103 3.63 -0.91 -17.28
C THR A 103 2.33 -0.17 -16.96
N THR A 104 1.65 -0.58 -15.90
CA THR A 104 0.37 -0.05 -15.44
C THR A 104 0.41 0.53 -14.01
N PRO A 105 1.52 1.19 -13.58
CA PRO A 105 1.56 1.80 -12.27
C PRO A 105 0.54 2.94 -12.19
N LEU A 106 0.09 3.25 -10.98
CA LEU A 106 -0.78 4.36 -10.67
C LEU A 106 0.01 5.66 -10.77
N ARG A 107 -0.43 6.54 -11.66
CA ARG A 107 0.23 7.83 -11.89
C ARG A 107 -0.07 8.74 -10.70
N TYR A 108 0.93 9.52 -10.26
CA TYR A 108 0.78 10.42 -9.10
C TYR A 108 -0.36 11.41 -9.30
N ASN A 109 -0.41 12.04 -10.47
CA ASN A 109 -1.46 13.01 -10.81
C ASN A 109 -2.85 12.38 -10.89
N TRP A 110 -2.97 11.07 -11.13
CA TRP A 110 -4.26 10.39 -11.09
C TRP A 110 -4.73 10.25 -9.66
N PHE A 111 -3.88 9.73 -8.77
CA PHE A 111 -4.23 9.55 -7.37
C PHE A 111 -4.68 10.85 -6.69
N VAL A 112 -3.97 11.94 -6.93
CA VAL A 112 -4.32 13.28 -6.42
C VAL A 112 -5.67 13.79 -6.97
N ASN A 113 -6.12 13.32 -8.13
CA ASN A 113 -7.34 13.82 -8.78
C ASN A 113 -8.51 12.84 -8.78
N LEU A 114 -8.33 11.63 -8.25
CA LEU A 114 -9.42 10.68 -8.07
C LEU A 114 -10.45 11.23 -7.09
N GLU A 115 -11.72 11.03 -7.43
CA GLU A 115 -12.83 11.35 -6.55
C GLU A 115 -13.30 10.08 -5.83
N MET A 116 -13.90 10.25 -4.65
CA MET A 116 -14.57 9.17 -3.94
C MET A 116 -15.66 8.53 -4.81
N PRO A 117 -16.03 7.24 -4.61
CA PRO A 117 -16.96 6.57 -5.50
C PRO A 117 -18.34 7.25 -5.60
N LEU A 118 -18.81 7.82 -4.49
CA LEU A 118 -20.18 8.29 -4.29
C LEU A 118 -20.37 9.80 -4.40
N ASP A 119 -19.30 10.58 -4.35
CA ASP A 119 -19.35 12.03 -4.40
C ASP A 119 -18.17 12.59 -5.21
N ALA A 120 -17.99 13.92 -5.17
CA ALA A 120 -16.93 14.62 -5.88
C ALA A 120 -15.75 15.04 -4.97
N LYS A 121 -15.73 14.60 -3.71
CA LYS A 121 -14.60 14.83 -2.80
C LYS A 121 -13.39 14.04 -3.27
N ARG A 122 -12.19 14.56 -3.02
CA ARG A 122 -10.96 13.90 -3.44
C ARG A 122 -10.76 12.64 -2.62
N PHE A 123 -10.37 11.55 -3.28
CA PHE A 123 -10.00 10.30 -2.60
C PHE A 123 -8.87 10.56 -1.60
N ALA A 124 -7.81 11.26 -2.01
CA ALA A 124 -6.70 11.66 -1.16
C ALA A 124 -6.96 12.89 -0.26
N GLU A 125 -8.21 13.19 0.11
CA GLU A 125 -8.48 14.19 1.16
C GLU A 125 -7.89 13.72 2.51
N PRO A 126 -7.18 14.59 3.27
CA PRO A 126 -6.57 14.23 4.56
C PRO A 126 -7.53 13.51 5.52
N GLU A 127 -8.74 14.03 5.66
CA GLU A 127 -9.76 13.50 6.56
C GLU A 127 -10.20 12.09 6.13
N HIS A 128 -10.23 11.81 4.84
CA HIS A 128 -10.53 10.47 4.33
C HIS A 128 -9.35 9.52 4.57
N MET A 129 -8.12 9.96 4.34
CA MET A 129 -6.92 9.16 4.60
C MET A 129 -6.78 8.79 6.09
N GLN A 130 -7.02 9.74 6.99
CA GLN A 130 -6.97 9.53 8.44
C GLN A 130 -7.98 8.49 8.95
N ARG A 131 -9.10 8.27 8.24
CA ARG A 131 -10.05 7.20 8.58
C ARG A 131 -9.47 5.79 8.39
N TYR A 132 -8.46 5.64 7.53
CA TYR A 132 -7.67 4.41 7.40
C TYR A 132 -6.42 4.40 8.29
N ARG A 133 -6.34 5.34 9.25
CA ARG A 133 -5.20 5.52 10.16
C ARG A 133 -3.89 5.88 9.44
N PHE A 134 -3.98 6.38 8.20
CA PHE A 134 -2.85 7.07 7.59
C PHE A 134 -2.60 8.40 8.31
N ILE A 135 -1.33 8.72 8.45
CA ILE A 135 -0.89 9.94 9.10
C ILE A 135 -0.73 11.02 8.02
N VAL A 136 -1.29 12.22 8.25
CA VAL A 136 -1.22 13.33 7.30
C VAL A 136 -0.73 14.58 8.03
N ASP A 137 0.11 15.39 7.36
CA ASP A 137 0.58 16.64 7.94
C ASP A 137 -0.54 17.71 7.96
N PRO A 138 -0.58 18.58 8.99
CA PRO A 138 -1.63 19.59 9.14
C PRO A 138 -1.61 20.64 8.02
N GLN A 139 -0.45 20.87 7.41
CA GLN A 139 -0.24 21.85 6.35
C GLN A 139 0.57 21.23 5.21
N PRO A 140 0.39 21.70 3.96
CA PRO A 140 1.22 21.26 2.85
C PRO A 140 2.67 21.70 3.05
N THR A 141 3.61 20.92 2.54
CA THR A 141 5.03 21.26 2.50
C THR A 141 5.52 21.35 1.06
N VAL A 142 6.75 21.83 0.84
CA VAL A 142 7.36 21.83 -0.49
C VAL A 142 7.48 20.40 -1.04
N ALA A 143 7.77 19.42 -0.18
CA ALA A 143 7.91 18.02 -0.56
C ALA A 143 6.55 17.31 -0.72
N ASN A 144 5.52 17.76 0.00
CA ASN A 144 4.16 17.21 -0.05
C ASN A 144 3.10 18.33 -0.23
N PRO A 145 3.03 18.95 -1.42
CA PRO A 145 2.11 20.05 -1.67
C PRO A 145 0.63 19.62 -1.68
N ASP A 146 0.38 18.34 -1.98
CA ASP A 146 -0.98 17.79 -2.10
C ASP A 146 -1.54 17.25 -0.78
N ARG A 147 -0.76 17.29 0.31
CA ARG A 147 -1.08 16.72 1.63
C ARG A 147 -1.47 15.25 1.57
N LEU A 148 -0.69 14.46 0.82
CA LEU A 148 -0.79 13.01 0.85
C LEU A 148 -0.33 12.47 2.22
N PRO A 149 -0.66 11.21 2.57
CA PRO A 149 -0.12 10.62 3.79
C PRO A 149 1.40 10.66 3.86
N VAL A 150 1.94 10.66 5.08
CA VAL A 150 3.37 10.45 5.32
C VAL A 150 3.80 9.15 4.65
N GLY A 151 4.90 9.22 3.90
CA GLY A 151 5.42 8.10 3.13
C GLY A 151 4.81 7.94 1.73
N PHE A 152 3.81 8.72 1.35
CA PHE A 152 3.32 8.77 -0.03
C PHE A 152 4.12 9.84 -0.79
N THR A 153 4.85 9.41 -1.81
CA THR A 153 5.81 10.22 -2.55
C THR A 153 5.59 10.05 -4.06
N ARG A 154 6.56 10.47 -4.87
CA ARG A 154 6.56 10.21 -6.31
C ARG A 154 7.98 10.08 -6.84
N HIS A 155 8.15 9.24 -7.84
CA HIS A 155 9.36 9.21 -8.66
C HIS A 155 8.96 9.30 -10.15
N PHE A 156 9.91 9.69 -10.99
CA PHE A 156 9.69 9.78 -12.43
C PHE A 156 9.95 8.42 -13.07
N ASP A 157 8.91 7.83 -13.68
CA ASP A 157 9.06 6.63 -14.48
C ASP A 157 9.46 7.04 -15.91
N ALA A 158 10.70 6.72 -16.28
CA ALA A 158 11.26 7.08 -17.58
C ALA A 158 10.61 6.33 -18.75
N ALA A 159 10.06 5.13 -18.52
CA ALA A 159 9.39 4.35 -19.56
C ALA A 159 8.01 4.94 -19.89
N LEU A 160 7.33 5.51 -18.88
CA LEU A 160 6.04 6.18 -19.05
C LEU A 160 6.15 7.68 -19.33
N GLY A 161 7.30 8.29 -19.03
CA GLY A 161 7.50 9.74 -19.11
C GLY A 161 6.63 10.51 -18.12
N GLN A 162 6.27 9.91 -16.98
CA GLN A 162 5.33 10.47 -16.01
C GLN A 162 5.77 10.18 -14.57
N TYR A 163 5.32 11.02 -13.63
CA TYR A 163 5.47 10.72 -12.21
C TYR A 163 4.46 9.67 -11.77
N VAL A 164 4.94 8.61 -11.13
CA VAL A 164 4.12 7.55 -10.54
C VAL A 164 4.05 7.73 -9.03
N LEU A 165 2.96 7.23 -8.43
CA LEU A 165 2.79 7.22 -6.99
C LEU A 165 3.73 6.19 -6.37
N ASP A 166 4.52 6.65 -5.40
CA ASP A 166 5.54 5.87 -4.72
C ASP A 166 5.23 5.82 -3.22
N ILE A 167 5.47 4.67 -2.60
CA ILE A 167 5.39 4.46 -1.16
C ILE A 167 6.81 4.22 -0.63
N THR A 168 7.23 5.03 0.34
CA THR A 168 8.54 4.93 1.00
C THR A 168 8.41 4.36 2.41
N CYS A 169 9.54 3.95 3.01
CA CYS A 169 9.65 3.43 4.39
C CYS A 169 8.76 4.15 5.41
N ALA A 170 8.70 5.48 5.34
CA ALA A 170 7.99 6.32 6.30
C ALA A 170 6.48 6.05 6.38
N ALA A 171 5.86 5.45 5.36
CA ALA A 171 4.45 5.08 5.41
C ALA A 171 4.19 4.06 6.53
N CYS A 172 5.06 3.06 6.63
CA CYS A 172 4.96 1.99 7.63
C CYS A 172 5.69 2.32 8.94
N HIS A 173 6.76 3.11 8.84
CA HIS A 173 7.70 3.40 9.93
C HIS A 173 7.59 4.85 10.45
N THR A 174 6.39 5.39 10.47
CA THR A 174 6.06 6.62 11.21
C THR A 174 4.83 6.35 12.06
N GLY A 175 4.92 6.66 13.36
CA GLY A 175 3.82 6.45 14.30
C GLY A 175 3.23 7.77 14.80
N GLU A 176 2.02 7.69 15.35
CA GLU A 176 1.35 8.81 15.98
C GLU A 176 0.54 8.33 17.19
N ILE A 177 0.66 9.05 18.31
CA ILE A 177 -0.10 8.79 19.53
C ILE A 177 -1.09 9.94 19.71
N HIS A 178 -2.38 9.63 19.84
CA HIS A 178 -3.38 10.62 20.19
C HIS A 178 -3.57 10.67 21.70
N ALA A 179 -3.18 11.80 22.30
CA ALA A 179 -3.33 12.04 23.73
C ALA A 179 -4.42 13.09 23.96
N SER A 180 -5.41 12.76 24.81
CA SER A 180 -6.48 13.70 25.16
C SER A 180 -6.28 14.25 26.57
N LYS A 181 -6.14 15.57 26.69
CA LYS A 181 -5.95 16.27 27.97
C LYS A 181 -6.82 17.52 27.99
N ASN A 182 -7.65 17.68 29.02
CA ASN A 182 -8.56 18.82 29.17
C ASN A 182 -9.48 19.08 27.96
N GLY A 183 -9.92 18.01 27.28
CA GLY A 183 -10.77 18.10 26.10
C GLY A 183 -10.05 18.49 24.80
N VAL A 184 -8.72 18.59 24.82
CA VAL A 184 -7.88 18.80 23.62
C VAL A 184 -7.20 17.47 23.27
N THR A 185 -7.41 17.00 22.04
CA THR A 185 -6.70 15.83 21.50
C THR A 185 -5.47 16.28 20.72
N THR A 186 -4.29 15.94 21.23
CA THR A 186 -3.00 16.21 20.60
C THR A 186 -2.48 14.97 19.90
N ALA A 187 -2.19 15.07 18.61
CA ALA A 187 -1.46 14.08 17.85
C ALA A 187 0.04 14.25 18.05
N ILE A 188 0.65 13.29 18.74
CA ILE A 188 2.09 13.26 19.06
C ILE A 188 2.78 12.43 17.99
N ARG A 189 3.59 13.07 17.17
CA ARG A 189 4.34 12.42 16.10
C ARG A 189 5.55 11.66 16.65
N ILE A 190 5.64 10.39 16.26
CA ILE A 190 6.73 9.47 16.60
C ILE A 190 7.48 9.11 15.32
N ASP A 191 8.55 9.83 15.06
CA ASP A 191 9.41 9.59 13.89
C ASP A 191 10.09 8.23 13.99
N GLY A 192 10.07 7.46 12.91
CA GLY A 192 10.59 6.10 12.93
C GLY A 192 9.79 5.11 13.78
N GLY A 193 8.57 5.48 14.20
CA GLY A 193 7.67 4.65 15.00
C GLY A 193 6.80 3.72 14.16
N GLN A 194 5.87 3.02 14.81
CA GLN A 194 4.94 2.10 14.15
C GLN A 194 3.73 2.84 13.58
N ALA A 195 3.48 2.72 12.27
CA ALA A 195 2.22 3.18 11.67
C ALA A 195 1.05 2.29 12.10
N MET A 196 -0.15 2.86 12.14
CA MET A 196 -1.36 2.16 12.58
C MET A 196 -2.35 1.88 11.47
N HIS A 197 -1.96 2.03 10.20
CA HIS A 197 -2.80 1.70 9.04
C HIS A 197 -2.77 0.19 8.70
N GLU A 198 -3.68 -0.25 7.86
CA GLU A 198 -3.75 -1.60 7.28
C GLU A 198 -3.73 -1.54 5.74
N PHE A 199 -2.78 -0.82 5.15
CA PHE A 199 -2.79 -0.51 3.72
C PHE A 199 -2.77 -1.73 2.79
N THR A 200 -2.25 -2.87 3.27
CA THR A 200 -2.19 -4.14 2.54
C THR A 200 -3.46 -5.00 2.68
N ASN A 201 -4.41 -4.58 3.52
CA ASN A 201 -5.66 -5.30 3.70
C ASN A 201 -6.56 -5.13 2.46
N MET A 202 -6.95 -6.26 1.87
CA MET A 202 -7.82 -6.33 0.69
C MET A 202 -9.27 -6.71 1.04
N GLN A 203 -9.64 -6.70 2.32
CA GLN A 203 -11.02 -6.84 2.76
C GLN A 203 -11.86 -5.63 2.33
N ARG A 204 -13.15 -5.87 2.14
CA ARG A 204 -14.09 -4.82 1.72
C ARG A 204 -14.06 -3.66 2.72
N GLY A 205 -13.96 -2.43 2.20
CA GLY A 205 -13.94 -1.23 3.03
C GLY A 205 -12.55 -0.83 3.50
N ALA A 206 -11.52 -1.64 3.24
CA ALA A 206 -10.13 -1.22 3.41
C ALA A 206 -9.71 -0.25 2.29
N PHE A 207 -8.50 0.31 2.42
CA PHE A 207 -7.96 1.31 1.51
C PHE A 207 -7.88 0.82 0.06
N GLY A 208 -7.26 -0.35 -0.18
CA GLY A 208 -7.02 -0.89 -1.52
C GLY A 208 -8.32 -1.09 -2.33
N PRO A 209 -9.32 -1.83 -1.82
CA PRO A 209 -10.60 -1.99 -2.50
C PRO A 209 -11.35 -0.67 -2.75
N THR A 210 -11.26 0.29 -1.82
CA THR A 210 -11.88 1.61 -2.00
C THR A 210 -11.18 2.45 -3.08
N LEU A 211 -9.86 2.34 -3.19
CA LEU A 211 -9.09 2.93 -4.29
C LEU A 211 -9.53 2.34 -5.64
N VAL A 212 -9.65 1.01 -5.74
CA VAL A 212 -10.15 0.33 -6.95
C VAL A 212 -11.57 0.77 -7.30
N ALA A 213 -12.46 0.85 -6.31
CA ALA A 213 -13.82 1.36 -6.51
C ALA A 213 -13.84 2.82 -6.98
N SER A 214 -12.92 3.66 -6.49
CA SER A 214 -12.81 5.06 -6.89
C SER A 214 -12.37 5.19 -8.35
N MET A 215 -11.35 4.42 -8.75
CA MET A 215 -10.92 4.34 -10.15
C MET A 215 -12.01 3.80 -11.08
N LEU A 216 -12.68 2.70 -10.70
CA LEU A 216 -13.80 2.13 -11.46
C LEU A 216 -14.95 3.13 -11.62
N SER A 217 -15.33 3.83 -10.55
CA SER A 217 -16.38 4.86 -10.62
C SER A 217 -15.98 6.02 -11.54
N THR A 218 -14.70 6.38 -11.54
CA THR A 218 -14.14 7.44 -12.40
C THR A 218 -14.15 7.00 -13.85
N TRP A 219 -13.76 5.77 -14.13
CA TRP A 219 -13.75 5.19 -15.47
C TRP A 219 -15.16 5.00 -16.06
N ALA A 220 -16.11 4.50 -15.25
CA ALA A 220 -17.45 4.13 -15.72
C ALA A 220 -18.42 5.31 -15.83
N ASN A 221 -18.26 6.37 -15.03
CA ASN A 221 -19.15 7.53 -15.05
C ASN A 221 -18.60 8.62 -15.98
N PRO A 222 -19.24 8.91 -17.13
CA PRO A 222 -18.72 9.87 -18.11
C PRO A 222 -18.48 11.28 -17.55
N TRP A 223 -19.32 11.73 -16.62
CA TRP A 223 -19.20 13.06 -16.01
C TRP A 223 -18.06 13.14 -15.01
N LYS A 224 -17.84 12.07 -14.23
CA LYS A 224 -16.70 11.96 -13.32
C LYS A 224 -15.40 11.84 -14.11
N PHE A 225 -15.38 11.01 -15.14
CA PHE A 225 -14.25 10.88 -16.04
C PHE A 225 -13.89 12.22 -16.71
N ASP A 226 -14.89 13.00 -17.14
CA ASP A 226 -14.67 14.32 -17.74
C ASP A 226 -13.96 15.30 -16.78
N ARG A 227 -14.39 15.36 -15.52
CA ARG A 227 -13.73 16.18 -14.48
C ARG A 227 -12.31 15.70 -14.19
N PHE A 228 -12.13 14.39 -14.05
CA PHE A 228 -10.82 13.76 -13.85
C PHE A 228 -9.87 14.07 -15.01
N ALA A 229 -10.32 13.85 -16.26
CA ALA A 229 -9.53 14.08 -17.46
C ALA A 229 -9.13 15.55 -17.61
N LYS A 230 -10.02 16.50 -17.32
CA LYS A 230 -9.69 17.94 -17.32
C LYS A 230 -8.56 18.29 -16.35
N LYS A 231 -8.59 17.73 -15.13
CA LYS A 231 -7.55 17.97 -14.12
C LYS A 231 -6.22 17.29 -14.48
N VAL A 232 -6.27 16.07 -15.02
CA VAL A 232 -5.08 15.26 -15.33
C VAL A 232 -4.38 15.70 -16.62
N ILE A 233 -5.14 15.98 -17.67
CA ILE A 233 -4.61 16.41 -18.98
C ILE A 233 -4.28 17.90 -18.98
N GLY A 234 -5.05 18.69 -18.23
CA GLY A 234 -4.84 20.13 -18.10
C GLY A 234 -5.05 20.87 -19.44
N PRO A 235 -4.14 21.77 -19.85
CA PRO A 235 -4.31 22.61 -21.03
C PRO A 235 -4.50 21.88 -22.36
N ARG A 236 -4.05 20.61 -22.46
CA ARG A 236 -4.21 19.80 -23.68
C ARG A 236 -5.62 19.21 -23.83
N TYR A 237 -6.47 19.31 -22.81
CA TYR A 237 -7.81 18.73 -22.87
C TYR A 237 -8.62 19.33 -24.04
N PRO A 238 -9.27 18.52 -24.89
CA PRO A 238 -9.58 17.08 -24.72
C PRO A 238 -8.60 16.09 -25.38
N GLU A 239 -7.45 16.53 -25.90
CA GLU A 239 -6.46 15.65 -26.53
C GLU A 239 -5.94 14.58 -25.55
N GLY A 240 -5.93 13.32 -25.97
CA GLY A 240 -5.52 12.18 -25.12
C GLY A 240 -6.58 11.68 -24.13
N LYS A 241 -7.81 12.22 -24.16
CA LYS A 241 -8.91 11.75 -23.29
C LYS A 241 -9.24 10.26 -23.47
N SER A 242 -9.22 9.77 -24.72
CA SER A 242 -9.48 8.36 -25.02
C SER A 242 -8.36 7.46 -24.50
N ASP A 243 -7.10 7.87 -24.69
CA ASP A 243 -5.93 7.12 -24.23
C ASP A 243 -5.93 7.05 -22.70
N LEU A 244 -6.21 8.18 -22.01
CA LEU A 244 -6.37 8.22 -20.57
C LEU A 244 -7.46 7.24 -20.07
N HIS A 245 -8.56 7.10 -20.80
CA HIS A 245 -9.65 6.18 -20.44
C HIS A 245 -9.19 4.71 -20.54
N ALA A 246 -8.47 4.38 -21.61
CA ALA A 246 -7.91 3.05 -21.83
C ALA A 246 -6.82 2.71 -20.80
N GLU A 247 -5.88 3.62 -20.56
CA GLU A 247 -4.79 3.41 -19.59
C GLU A 247 -5.32 3.29 -18.15
N LEU A 248 -6.37 4.05 -17.80
CA LEU A 248 -7.02 3.92 -16.50
C LEU A 248 -7.64 2.52 -16.34
N TRP A 249 -8.24 1.98 -17.40
CA TRP A 249 -8.75 0.61 -17.40
C TRP A 249 -7.65 -0.43 -17.20
N ASP A 250 -6.50 -0.25 -17.84
CA ASP A 250 -5.35 -1.15 -17.69
C ASP A 250 -4.80 -1.12 -16.26
N THR A 251 -4.73 0.06 -15.63
CA THR A 251 -4.36 0.21 -14.22
C THR A 251 -5.38 -0.45 -13.29
N ILE A 252 -6.69 -0.29 -13.54
CA ILE A 252 -7.74 -0.96 -12.77
C ILE A 252 -7.61 -2.49 -12.83
N LYS A 253 -7.39 -3.05 -14.03
CA LYS A 253 -7.17 -4.50 -14.20
C LYS A 253 -5.93 -4.97 -13.44
N ALA A 254 -4.85 -4.19 -13.47
CA ALA A 254 -3.64 -4.49 -12.73
C ALA A 254 -3.91 -4.60 -11.22
N PHE A 255 -4.59 -3.62 -10.62
CA PHE A 255 -4.95 -3.69 -9.19
C PHE A 255 -5.87 -4.88 -8.85
N ALA A 256 -6.75 -5.26 -9.77
CA ALA A 256 -7.72 -6.33 -9.51
C ALA A 256 -7.16 -7.75 -9.69
N THR A 257 -6.14 -7.92 -10.55
CA THR A 257 -5.73 -9.26 -11.01
C THR A 257 -4.24 -9.54 -10.94
N GLN A 258 -3.39 -8.52 -10.82
CA GLN A 258 -1.95 -8.69 -10.96
C GLN A 258 -1.30 -9.18 -9.66
N GLY A 259 -0.35 -10.09 -9.85
CA GLY A 259 0.63 -10.47 -8.84
C GLY A 259 0.04 -11.14 -7.60
N GLN A 260 0.76 -10.99 -6.50
CA GLN A 260 0.43 -11.59 -5.20
C GLN A 260 -0.88 -11.08 -4.59
N ASN A 261 -1.28 -9.84 -4.89
CA ASN A 261 -2.47 -9.20 -4.33
C ASN A 261 -3.78 -9.60 -5.02
N SER A 262 -3.70 -10.47 -6.04
CA SER A 262 -4.89 -11.06 -6.66
C SER A 262 -5.71 -11.85 -5.63
N PRO A 263 -6.99 -11.49 -5.39
CA PRO A 263 -7.84 -12.18 -4.42
C PRO A 263 -8.04 -13.68 -4.71
N LEU A 264 -7.82 -14.10 -5.95
CA LEU A 264 -7.97 -15.49 -6.39
C LEU A 264 -6.85 -16.41 -5.90
N ARG A 265 -5.72 -15.87 -5.42
CA ARG A 265 -4.56 -16.67 -5.00
C ARG A 265 -4.60 -17.09 -3.53
N HIS A 266 -5.35 -16.37 -2.69
CA HIS A 266 -5.48 -16.65 -1.25
C HIS A 266 -4.15 -16.73 -0.46
N LEU A 267 -3.09 -16.01 -0.90
CA LEU A 267 -1.74 -16.07 -0.31
C LEU A 267 -1.60 -15.44 1.09
N TYR A 268 -2.63 -14.76 1.59
CA TYR A 268 -2.61 -14.09 2.90
C TYR A 268 -3.78 -14.57 3.75
N PRO A 269 -3.74 -15.82 4.26
CA PRO A 269 -4.85 -16.40 5.03
C PRO A 269 -4.98 -15.79 6.43
N VAL A 270 -3.92 -15.16 6.95
CA VAL A 270 -3.95 -14.43 8.23
C VAL A 270 -4.16 -12.94 7.94
N VAL A 271 -5.14 -12.35 8.62
CA VAL A 271 -5.50 -10.94 8.41
C VAL A 271 -4.35 -10.04 8.84
N GLU A 272 -3.83 -9.25 7.91
CA GLU A 272 -2.90 -8.16 8.14
C GLU A 272 -3.67 -6.92 8.62
N GLY A 273 -4.05 -6.93 9.89
CA GLY A 273 -4.80 -5.82 10.50
C GLY A 273 -3.95 -4.59 10.78
N PHE A 274 -4.56 -3.60 11.43
CA PHE A 274 -3.92 -2.32 11.77
C PHE A 274 -2.52 -2.47 12.40
N GLY A 275 -1.54 -1.81 11.77
CA GLY A 275 -0.15 -1.75 12.22
C GLY A 275 0.65 -3.03 12.00
N ARG A 276 0.11 -4.02 11.26
CA ARG A 276 0.76 -5.32 11.04
C ARG A 276 0.77 -5.71 9.56
N THR A 277 1.83 -6.37 9.12
CA THR A 277 1.93 -7.00 7.80
C THR A 277 2.95 -8.13 7.82
N ASP A 278 2.84 -9.10 6.91
CA ASP A 278 3.88 -10.08 6.66
C ASP A 278 4.83 -9.55 5.58
N ALA A 279 5.67 -8.58 5.97
CA ALA A 279 6.54 -7.86 5.03
C ALA A 279 7.49 -8.81 4.30
N LEU A 280 8.10 -9.76 5.00
CA LEU A 280 9.04 -10.72 4.39
C LEU A 280 8.34 -11.68 3.44
N GLY A 281 7.15 -12.21 3.80
CA GLY A 281 6.35 -13.03 2.91
C GLY A 281 5.93 -12.27 1.65
N ARG A 282 5.55 -11.00 1.79
CA ARG A 282 5.26 -10.10 0.67
C ARG A 282 6.46 -9.86 -0.23
N ILE A 283 7.62 -9.52 0.35
CA ILE A 283 8.88 -9.35 -0.41
C ILE A 283 9.19 -10.61 -1.23
N ALA A 284 9.11 -11.79 -0.61
CA ALA A 284 9.38 -13.05 -1.29
C ALA A 284 8.38 -13.29 -2.44
N ASN A 285 7.09 -13.05 -2.21
CA ASN A 285 6.06 -13.19 -3.24
C ASN A 285 6.23 -12.17 -4.38
N THR A 286 6.68 -10.94 -4.12
CA THR A 286 6.98 -9.97 -5.19
C THR A 286 8.17 -10.44 -6.01
N VAL A 287 9.30 -10.72 -5.36
CA VAL A 287 10.56 -10.98 -6.05
C VAL A 287 10.53 -12.32 -6.78
N PHE A 288 10.07 -13.38 -6.10
CA PHE A 288 10.13 -14.73 -6.65
C PHE A 288 8.85 -15.14 -7.37
N GLY A 289 7.70 -14.61 -6.95
CA GLY A 289 6.40 -14.87 -7.56
C GLY A 289 6.09 -13.94 -8.72
N ASP A 290 5.97 -12.63 -8.45
CA ASP A 290 5.56 -11.62 -9.44
C ASP A 290 6.60 -11.43 -10.55
N HIS A 291 7.89 -11.31 -10.19
CA HIS A 291 8.96 -10.97 -11.13
C HIS A 291 9.70 -12.16 -11.75
N LEU A 292 9.55 -13.38 -11.21
CA LEU A 292 10.29 -14.55 -11.67
C LEU A 292 9.38 -15.68 -12.18
N THR A 293 8.55 -16.29 -11.33
CA THR A 293 7.55 -17.28 -11.77
C THR A 293 6.44 -17.47 -10.76
N ALA A 294 5.20 -17.55 -11.23
CA ALA A 294 4.02 -17.76 -10.39
C ALA A 294 4.03 -19.08 -9.57
N THR A 295 4.89 -20.05 -9.92
CA THR A 295 5.05 -21.28 -9.12
C THR A 295 5.79 -21.07 -7.80
N ASN A 296 6.43 -19.91 -7.61
CA ASN A 296 7.18 -19.60 -6.40
C ASN A 296 6.35 -18.90 -5.32
N TYR A 297 5.09 -18.54 -5.58
CA TYR A 297 4.25 -17.96 -4.53
C TYR A 297 4.13 -18.92 -3.35
N GLN A 298 4.18 -18.36 -2.15
CA GLN A 298 3.97 -19.06 -0.88
C GLN A 298 2.92 -18.33 -0.06
N ASP A 299 2.26 -19.06 0.83
CA ASP A 299 1.37 -18.47 1.82
C ASP A 299 2.19 -17.65 2.83
N ALA A 300 1.81 -16.39 3.01
CA ALA A 300 2.36 -15.48 4.01
C ALA A 300 1.43 -15.48 5.24
N THR A 301 1.87 -16.12 6.31
CA THR A 301 1.03 -16.45 7.47
C THR A 301 1.50 -15.81 8.77
N ALA A 302 2.51 -14.94 8.74
CA ALA A 302 3.16 -14.42 9.94
C ALA A 302 3.19 -12.87 9.96
N PRO A 303 2.03 -12.19 9.94
CA PRO A 303 2.04 -10.74 10.04
C PRO A 303 2.56 -10.27 11.40
N VAL A 304 3.55 -9.40 11.38
CA VAL A 304 4.16 -8.78 12.56
C VAL A 304 3.91 -7.28 12.53
N SER A 305 4.07 -6.63 13.68
CA SER A 305 3.93 -5.17 13.73
C SER A 305 5.02 -4.48 12.91
N TYR A 306 4.76 -3.26 12.41
CA TYR A 306 5.86 -2.46 11.84
C TYR A 306 6.85 -2.09 12.95
N PRO A 307 8.12 -2.53 12.88
CA PRO A 307 9.09 -2.23 13.93
C PRO A 307 9.49 -0.76 13.90
N TYR A 308 10.00 -0.25 15.02
CA TYR A 308 10.65 1.05 15.03
C TYR A 308 11.96 1.02 14.23
N VAL A 309 12.43 2.18 13.77
CA VAL A 309 13.66 2.31 12.97
C VAL A 309 14.75 3.19 13.59
N TRP A 310 14.55 3.75 14.78
CA TRP A 310 15.65 4.38 15.52
C TRP A 310 16.67 3.33 16.01
N ASN A 311 17.94 3.71 16.04
CA ASN A 311 19.08 2.85 16.40
C ASN A 311 19.32 1.60 15.55
N ILE A 312 18.51 1.27 14.53
CA ILE A 312 18.68 0.03 13.75
C ILE A 312 20.05 -0.06 13.05
N TRP A 313 20.65 1.10 12.72
CA TRP A 313 21.99 1.19 12.15
C TRP A 313 23.09 0.69 13.11
N LYS A 314 22.80 0.60 14.41
CA LYS A 314 23.70 0.01 15.41
C LYS A 314 23.61 -1.51 15.45
N PHE A 315 22.51 -2.11 15.04
CA PHE A 315 22.28 -3.55 15.18
C PHE A 315 23.18 -4.34 14.20
N ASP A 316 23.52 -5.58 14.55
CA ASP A 316 24.24 -6.50 13.67
C ASP A 316 23.31 -7.34 12.78
N TRP A 317 22.07 -7.52 13.22
CA TRP A 317 20.95 -8.09 12.47
C TRP A 317 19.66 -7.29 12.69
N VAL A 318 18.79 -7.28 11.69
CA VAL A 318 17.45 -6.67 11.74
C VAL A 318 16.40 -7.64 11.20
N GLN A 319 15.13 -7.18 11.17
CA GLN A 319 13.92 -7.99 11.01
C GLN A 319 13.59 -8.80 12.27
N TYR A 320 12.32 -9.14 12.46
CA TYR A 320 11.85 -9.88 13.64
C TYR A 320 12.56 -11.24 13.84
N ASN A 321 13.03 -11.85 12.76
CA ASN A 321 13.76 -13.12 12.77
C ASN A 321 15.29 -12.95 12.64
N GLY A 322 15.82 -11.73 12.68
CA GLY A 322 17.26 -11.47 12.56
C GLY A 322 17.87 -11.97 11.25
N SER A 323 17.20 -11.73 10.10
CA SER A 323 17.52 -12.34 8.80
C SER A 323 18.42 -11.52 7.89
N VAL A 324 18.63 -10.22 8.17
CA VAL A 324 19.45 -9.34 7.32
C VAL A 324 20.45 -8.54 8.16
N LYS A 325 21.72 -8.47 7.72
CA LYS A 325 22.80 -7.72 8.39
C LYS A 325 23.15 -6.39 7.76
N GLN A 326 22.95 -6.27 6.45
CA GLN A 326 23.45 -5.15 5.66
C GLN A 326 22.33 -4.12 5.41
N PRO A 327 22.46 -2.86 5.87
CA PRO A 327 21.38 -1.86 5.77
C PRO A 327 20.92 -1.58 4.34
N LEU A 328 21.83 -1.46 3.38
CA LEU A 328 21.44 -1.21 1.99
C LEU A 328 20.75 -2.43 1.38
N ALA A 329 21.23 -3.65 1.64
CA ALA A 329 20.57 -4.86 1.17
C ALA A 329 19.16 -5.02 1.76
N ARG A 330 18.98 -4.67 3.04
CA ARG A 330 17.67 -4.58 3.70
C ARG A 330 16.76 -3.60 2.96
N ASN A 331 17.24 -2.38 2.68
CA ASN A 331 16.46 -1.34 2.00
C ASN A 331 16.06 -1.72 0.58
N ILE A 332 16.96 -2.35 -0.17
CA ILE A 332 16.63 -2.89 -1.49
C ILE A 332 15.54 -3.95 -1.38
N GLY A 333 15.66 -4.89 -0.43
CA GLY A 333 14.66 -5.94 -0.21
C GLY A 333 13.30 -5.37 0.16
N GLU A 334 13.25 -4.40 1.07
CA GLU A 334 12.02 -3.70 1.45
C GLU A 334 11.40 -2.95 0.27
N ALA A 335 12.19 -2.17 -0.47
CA ALA A 335 11.69 -1.44 -1.63
C ALA A 335 11.08 -2.39 -2.66
N LEU A 336 11.71 -3.53 -2.93
CA LEU A 336 11.16 -4.56 -3.81
C LEU A 336 9.83 -5.12 -3.28
N GLY A 337 9.69 -5.33 -1.97
CA GLY A 337 8.43 -5.79 -1.38
C GLY A 337 7.28 -4.78 -1.45
N VAL A 338 7.60 -3.49 -1.30
CA VAL A 338 6.61 -2.41 -1.35
C VAL A 338 6.23 -2.05 -2.79
N GLY A 339 6.99 -2.50 -3.78
CA GLY A 339 6.60 -2.47 -5.18
C GLY A 339 7.64 -1.90 -6.14
N ALA A 340 8.90 -1.76 -5.73
CA ALA A 340 9.96 -1.53 -6.68
C ALA A 340 10.10 -2.75 -7.60
N VAL A 341 10.34 -2.49 -8.87
CA VAL A 341 10.36 -3.51 -9.91
C VAL A 341 11.79 -3.95 -10.17
N ILE A 342 11.97 -5.25 -10.41
CA ILE A 342 13.23 -5.82 -10.91
C ILE A 342 12.94 -6.68 -12.13
N ARG A 343 13.62 -6.40 -13.24
CA ARG A 343 13.41 -7.12 -14.50
C ARG A 343 14.23 -8.40 -14.52
N LEU A 344 13.53 -9.55 -14.46
CA LEU A 344 14.13 -10.88 -14.59
C LEU A 344 13.58 -11.60 -15.83
N THR A 345 12.30 -11.40 -16.16
CA THR A 345 11.64 -11.97 -17.32
C THR A 345 11.03 -10.92 -18.24
N ASP A 346 10.86 -11.26 -19.51
CA ASP A 346 10.05 -10.49 -20.46
C ASP A 346 8.54 -10.70 -20.22
N THR A 347 7.70 -10.04 -21.03
CA THR A 347 6.23 -10.15 -20.94
C THR A 347 5.71 -11.56 -21.22
N TYR A 348 6.52 -12.45 -21.79
CA TYR A 348 6.18 -13.85 -22.09
C TYR A 348 6.74 -14.82 -21.05
N GLY A 349 7.44 -14.33 -20.02
CA GLY A 349 8.06 -15.14 -18.98
C GLY A 349 9.42 -15.73 -19.37
N ASN A 350 10.01 -15.34 -20.50
CA ASN A 350 11.37 -15.75 -20.85
C ASN A 350 12.39 -14.90 -20.09
N PRO A 351 13.57 -15.44 -19.73
CA PRO A 351 14.64 -14.64 -19.16
C PRO A 351 15.02 -13.47 -20.08
N VAL A 352 15.14 -12.26 -19.52
CA VAL A 352 15.68 -11.13 -20.29
C VAL A 352 17.16 -11.36 -20.63
N PRO A 353 17.68 -10.71 -21.70
CA PRO A 353 19.12 -10.72 -22.01
C PRO A 353 19.96 -10.37 -20.78
N GLU A 354 21.16 -10.95 -20.69
CA GLU A 354 22.02 -10.84 -19.50
C GLU A 354 22.28 -9.38 -19.10
N GLU A 355 22.50 -8.51 -20.09
CA GLU A 355 22.74 -7.08 -19.91
C GLU A 355 21.52 -6.28 -19.41
N GLN A 356 20.32 -6.86 -19.47
CA GLN A 356 19.07 -6.25 -18.99
C GLN A 356 18.59 -6.87 -17.67
N ARG A 357 19.22 -7.95 -17.20
CA ARG A 357 18.86 -8.57 -15.92
C ARG A 357 19.14 -7.60 -14.79
N TYR A 358 18.25 -7.61 -13.80
CA TYR A 358 18.36 -6.80 -12.59
C TYR A 358 18.23 -5.29 -12.82
N VAL A 359 17.87 -4.84 -14.03
CA VAL A 359 17.39 -3.46 -14.23
C VAL A 359 16.21 -3.25 -13.28
N SER A 360 16.35 -2.28 -12.40
CA SER A 360 15.48 -2.09 -11.25
C SER A 360 15.06 -0.64 -11.13
N SER A 361 13.86 -0.40 -10.59
CA SER A 361 13.42 0.95 -10.22
C SER A 361 13.94 1.41 -8.87
N VAL A 362 14.57 0.52 -8.08
CA VAL A 362 15.10 0.86 -6.74
C VAL A 362 16.07 2.04 -6.84
N ASP A 363 15.75 3.13 -6.14
CA ASP A 363 16.55 4.36 -6.13
C ASP A 363 17.62 4.31 -5.02
N ILE A 364 18.79 3.78 -5.37
CA ILE A 364 19.91 3.61 -4.43
C ILE A 364 20.37 4.94 -3.81
N PRO A 365 20.59 6.04 -4.56
CA PRO A 365 20.93 7.33 -3.97
C PRO A 365 19.91 7.82 -2.94
N ASN A 366 18.61 7.63 -3.18
CA ASN A 366 17.58 8.01 -2.23
C ASN A 366 17.56 7.10 -1.00
N LEU A 367 17.74 5.79 -1.17
CA LEU A 367 17.86 4.85 -0.05
C LEU A 367 19.07 5.17 0.84
N ASP A 368 20.20 5.58 0.23
CA ASP A 368 21.39 6.04 0.95
C ASP A 368 21.09 7.31 1.77
N ARG A 369 20.39 8.27 1.16
CA ARG A 369 19.96 9.50 1.86
C ARG A 369 19.03 9.19 3.03
N ILE A 370 18.06 8.30 2.86
CA ILE A 370 17.14 7.87 3.92
C ILE A 370 17.93 7.22 5.07
N GLU A 371 18.87 6.32 4.76
CA GLU A 371 19.67 5.62 5.77
C GLU A 371 20.51 6.59 6.60
N HIS A 372 21.19 7.54 5.95
CA HIS A 372 21.99 8.56 6.65
C HIS A 372 21.13 9.50 7.50
N THR A 373 19.91 9.81 7.07
CA THR A 373 18.95 10.56 7.90
C THR A 373 18.51 9.73 9.12
N LEU A 374 18.23 8.43 8.96
CA LEU A 374 17.90 7.52 10.06
C LEU A 374 19.03 7.33 11.07
N GLN A 375 20.30 7.45 10.66
CA GLN A 375 21.44 7.39 11.60
C GLN A 375 21.39 8.48 12.67
N LYS A 376 20.80 9.63 12.35
CA LYS A 376 20.62 10.76 13.27
C LYS A 376 19.41 10.58 14.20
N LEU A 377 18.48 9.69 13.85
CA LEU A 377 17.24 9.49 14.58
C LEU A 377 17.52 8.79 15.92
N THR A 378 17.00 9.38 16.99
CA THR A 378 17.09 8.86 18.35
C THR A 378 15.72 8.35 18.84
N PRO A 379 15.69 7.43 19.82
CA PRO A 379 14.44 7.04 20.45
C PRO A 379 13.72 8.26 21.05
N PRO A 380 12.39 8.36 20.91
CA PRO A 380 11.62 9.46 21.48
C PRO A 380 11.73 9.45 23.00
N ARG A 381 11.94 10.62 23.60
CA ARG A 381 11.75 10.80 25.04
C ARG A 381 10.27 10.83 25.37
N TRP A 382 9.91 10.31 26.53
CA TRP A 382 8.54 10.41 27.04
C TRP A 382 8.17 11.89 27.27
N PRO A 383 7.14 12.42 26.57
CA PRO A 383 6.74 13.82 26.71
C PRO A 383 5.85 14.00 27.95
N GLU A 384 6.47 14.22 29.11
CA GLU A 384 5.75 14.34 30.40
C GLU A 384 4.72 15.48 30.44
N ASP A 385 4.95 16.54 29.67
CA ASP A 385 4.03 17.67 29.52
C ASP A 385 2.70 17.25 28.88
N LEU A 386 2.76 16.30 27.94
CA LEU A 386 1.62 15.77 27.20
C LEU A 386 1.01 14.53 27.85
N LEU A 387 1.84 13.57 28.28
CA LEU A 387 1.43 12.25 28.73
C LEU A 387 1.50 12.05 30.26
N GLY A 388 1.97 13.05 31.00
CA GLY A 388 2.10 13.02 32.45
C GLY A 388 3.51 12.62 32.93
N PRO A 389 3.88 13.02 34.15
CA PRO A 389 5.22 12.81 34.69
C PRO A 389 5.53 11.34 34.95
N VAL A 390 6.79 10.95 34.79
CA VAL A 390 7.28 9.63 35.21
C VAL A 390 7.59 9.67 36.72
N ASP A 391 7.11 8.66 37.45
CA ASP A 391 7.51 8.45 38.85
C ASP A 391 8.96 7.94 38.91
N GLY A 392 9.88 8.80 39.37
CA GLY A 392 11.30 8.51 39.41
C GLY A 392 11.68 7.37 40.37
N GLU A 393 10.98 7.20 41.49
CA GLU A 393 11.27 6.13 42.45
C GLU A 393 10.85 4.78 41.88
N LEU A 394 9.67 4.72 41.27
CA LEU A 394 9.19 3.52 40.59
C LEU A 394 10.05 3.19 39.37
N ALA A 395 10.49 4.19 38.59
CA ALA A 395 11.39 3.98 37.47
C ALA A 395 12.75 3.41 37.92
N ALA A 396 13.32 3.92 39.01
CA ALA A 396 14.57 3.41 39.57
C ALA A 396 14.44 1.96 40.05
N ARG A 397 13.31 1.59 40.67
CA ARG A 397 13.01 0.20 41.03
C ARG A 397 12.82 -0.68 39.80
N GLY A 398 12.11 -0.18 38.79
CA GLY A 398 11.89 -0.86 37.51
C GLY A 398 13.20 -1.17 36.77
N LYS A 399 14.17 -0.25 36.82
CA LYS A 399 15.51 -0.47 36.26
C LYS A 399 16.19 -1.72 36.84
N GLN A 400 16.16 -1.90 38.16
CA GLN A 400 16.78 -3.07 38.80
C GLN A 400 16.11 -4.39 38.36
N LEU A 401 14.78 -4.38 38.20
CA LEU A 401 14.02 -5.53 37.70
C LEU A 401 14.36 -5.82 36.23
N PHE A 402 14.45 -4.78 35.39
CA PHE A 402 14.83 -4.91 33.99
C PHE A 402 16.24 -5.51 33.85
N GLU A 403 17.22 -4.99 34.58
CA GLU A 403 18.60 -5.51 34.58
C GLU A 403 18.67 -6.98 35.03
N SER A 404 17.82 -7.37 35.99
CA SER A 404 17.81 -8.74 36.55
C SER A 404 17.05 -9.76 35.69
N HIS A 405 16.01 -9.33 34.97
CA HIS A 405 15.05 -10.26 34.35
C HIS A 405 14.84 -10.08 32.85
N CYS A 406 15.21 -8.92 32.28
CA CYS A 406 14.83 -8.55 30.91
C CYS A 406 16.04 -8.26 30.03
N GLN A 407 17.07 -7.60 30.59
CA GLN A 407 18.25 -7.16 29.86
C GLN A 407 19.01 -8.32 29.21
N GLY A 408 18.91 -9.52 29.80
CA GLY A 408 19.51 -10.73 29.25
C GLY A 408 19.14 -10.99 27.79
N CYS A 409 17.89 -10.73 27.38
CA CYS A 409 17.44 -10.93 25.99
C CYS A 409 17.19 -9.61 25.22
N HIS A 410 16.75 -8.55 25.92
CA HIS A 410 16.36 -7.29 25.28
C HIS A 410 17.51 -6.29 25.12
N GLY A 411 18.65 -6.53 25.77
CA GLY A 411 19.83 -5.71 25.67
C GLY A 411 19.69 -4.30 26.24
N PRO A 412 20.46 -3.32 25.73
CA PRO A 412 21.39 -3.47 24.60
C PRO A 412 22.59 -4.36 24.93
N HIS A 413 23.13 -5.07 23.91
CA HIS A 413 24.37 -5.85 24.04
C HIS A 413 25.47 -5.26 23.14
N PRO A 414 26.18 -4.20 23.57
CA PRO A 414 27.26 -3.61 22.78
C PRO A 414 28.34 -4.65 22.43
N ALA A 415 28.78 -4.65 21.18
CA ALA A 415 29.91 -5.45 20.74
C ALA A 415 31.22 -4.85 21.25
N ASP A 416 32.17 -5.72 21.61
CA ASP A 416 33.54 -5.30 21.86
C ASP A 416 34.22 -4.78 20.58
N ALA A 417 35.33 -4.06 20.76
CA ALA A 417 36.03 -3.41 19.65
C ALA A 417 36.59 -4.39 18.61
N ALA A 418 36.99 -5.60 19.03
CA ALA A 418 37.55 -6.60 18.13
C ALA A 418 36.46 -7.19 17.23
N ARG A 419 35.31 -7.53 17.81
CA ARG A 419 34.10 -7.96 17.11
C ARG A 419 33.67 -6.92 16.09
N GLN A 420 33.45 -5.67 16.51
CA GLN A 420 32.97 -4.62 15.62
C GLN A 420 33.94 -4.39 14.44
N ARG A 421 35.26 -4.42 14.69
CA ARG A 421 36.25 -4.30 13.61
C ARG A 421 36.14 -5.42 12.59
N ALA A 422 35.72 -6.62 12.99
CA ALA A 422 35.52 -7.75 12.10
C ALA A 422 34.18 -7.72 11.35
N SER A 423 33.07 -7.41 12.03
CA SER A 423 31.72 -7.49 11.45
C SER A 423 31.22 -6.19 10.83
N ALA A 424 31.62 -5.04 11.36
CA ALA A 424 31.12 -3.73 10.96
C ALA A 424 32.23 -2.65 11.03
N PRO A 425 33.34 -2.79 10.28
CA PRO A 425 34.47 -1.85 10.33
C PRO A 425 34.12 -0.42 9.91
N GLY A 426 33.01 -0.23 9.16
CA GLY A 426 32.52 1.08 8.74
C GLY A 426 31.73 1.85 9.81
N LYS A 427 31.45 1.26 10.98
CA LYS A 427 30.76 1.98 12.07
C LYS A 427 31.70 3.01 12.72
N PRO A 428 31.20 4.21 13.07
CA PRO A 428 32.03 5.39 13.30
C PRO A 428 32.93 5.31 14.55
N TRP A 429 32.53 4.58 15.60
CA TRP A 429 33.29 4.47 16.85
C TRP A 429 33.25 3.04 17.43
N PRO A 430 34.28 2.58 18.16
CA PRO A 430 34.22 1.30 18.88
C PRO A 430 33.02 1.24 19.85
N GLY A 431 32.36 0.08 19.95
CA GLY A 431 31.19 -0.12 20.82
C GLY A 431 29.86 0.41 20.27
N THR A 432 29.84 0.85 19.01
CA THR A 432 28.63 1.32 18.33
C THR A 432 27.77 0.15 17.85
N GLU A 433 28.38 -0.97 17.47
CA GLU A 433 27.63 -2.17 17.09
C GLU A 433 26.95 -2.79 18.31
N TRP A 434 25.67 -3.12 18.19
CA TRP A 434 24.89 -3.86 19.18
C TRP A 434 24.57 -5.23 18.61
N LYS A 435 24.85 -6.26 19.40
CA LYS A 435 24.47 -7.64 19.10
C LYS A 435 22.99 -7.79 19.42
N ILE A 436 22.21 -8.20 18.43
CA ILE A 436 20.82 -8.60 18.65
C ILE A 436 20.80 -10.08 19.02
N GLU A 437 20.18 -10.40 20.14
CA GLU A 437 19.96 -11.78 20.53
C GLU A 437 18.75 -12.34 19.78
N VAL A 438 18.99 -13.37 18.96
CA VAL A 438 17.93 -14.15 18.34
C VAL A 438 17.58 -15.28 19.30
N ILE A 439 16.47 -15.10 19.99
CA ILE A 439 16.00 -16.05 21.00
C ILE A 439 15.26 -17.21 20.30
N PRO A 440 15.60 -18.48 20.62
CA PRO A 440 14.88 -19.63 20.08
C PRO A 440 13.39 -19.59 20.44
N ILE A 441 12.52 -20.03 19.52
CA ILE A 441 11.06 -19.98 19.71
C ILE A 441 10.66 -20.75 20.97
N GLU A 442 11.27 -21.91 21.21
CA GLU A 442 11.03 -22.74 22.40
C GLU A 442 11.32 -22.03 23.74
N HIS A 443 12.09 -20.95 23.72
CA HIS A 443 12.36 -20.12 24.89
C HIS A 443 11.33 -18.98 25.04
N ILE A 444 10.75 -18.50 23.94
CA ILE A 444 9.76 -17.42 23.93
C ILE A 444 8.38 -17.96 24.37
N GLY A 445 8.04 -19.19 24.00
CA GLY A 445 6.75 -19.84 24.27
C GLY A 445 6.06 -20.22 22.96
#